data_AF-A0A497HVF3-F1
#
_entry.id   AF-A0A497HVF3-F1
#
_cell.length_a   1.000
_cell.length_b   1.000
_cell.length_c   1.000
_cell.angle_alpha   90.00
_cell.angle_beta   90.00
_cell.angle_gamma   90.00
#
_symmetry.space_group_name_H-M   'P 1'
#
loop_
_entity.id
_entity.type
_entity.pdbx_description
1 polymer ?
#
loop_
_entity_poly.entity_id
_entity_poly.type
_entity_poly.pdbx_seq_one_letter_code
_entity_poly.pdbx_strand_id
1 'polypeptide(L)'
;FRNYPDFILQSLLKKVIENTGFLHIYFHPWEFVELKGYSSLPYLYRRRTGPKLIERLRAILEYLVRREGVKAVTITEYLRIRGLLLEG
;
A
#
# COMPACT_ATOMS: atom_id res chain seq x y z
N PHE A 1 0.77 3.13 -5.98
CA PHE A 1 1.98 2.39 -5.57
C PHE A 1 2.46 1.37 -6.63
N ARG A 2 1.58 0.61 -7.29
CA ARG A 2 1.93 -0.46 -8.25
C ARG A 2 2.86 -0.02 -9.39
N ASN A 3 2.61 1.16 -9.95
CA ASN A 3 3.25 1.60 -11.18
C ASN A 3 4.46 2.52 -10.99
N TYR A 4 4.78 2.92 -9.76
CA TYR A 4 5.94 3.77 -9.46
C TYR A 4 7.23 2.93 -9.38
N PRO A 5 8.40 3.52 -9.64
CA PRO A 5 9.69 2.97 -9.21
C PRO A 5 9.80 2.88 -7.69
N ASP A 6 10.58 1.93 -7.18
CA ASP A 6 10.67 1.66 -5.73
C ASP A 6 11.24 2.82 -4.93
N PHE A 7 12.35 3.40 -5.38
CA PHE A 7 13.00 4.50 -4.66
C PHE A 7 12.09 5.74 -4.57
N ILE A 8 11.36 6.07 -5.65
CA ILE A 8 10.40 7.18 -5.66
C ILE A 8 9.28 6.89 -4.67
N LEU A 9 8.74 5.67 -4.70
CA LEU A 9 7.67 5.28 -3.81
C LEU A 9 8.10 5.34 -2.34
N GLN A 10 9.27 4.80 -1.99
CA GLN A 10 9.80 4.84 -0.62
C GLN A 10 9.99 6.28 -0.13
N SER A 11 10.58 7.15 -0.96
CA SER A 11 10.74 8.57 -0.61
C SER A 11 9.40 9.27 -0.36
N LEU A 12 8.39 9.02 -1.20
CA LEU A 12 7.05 9.59 -1.01
C LEU A 12 6.38 9.06 0.26
N LEU A 13 6.48 7.75 0.52
CA LEU A 13 5.91 7.13 1.72
C LEU A 13 6.52 7.72 2.99
N LYS A 14 7.85 7.83 3.03
CA LYS A 14 8.58 8.46 4.14
C LYS A 14 8.12 9.89 4.38
N LYS A 15 8.07 10.69 3.31
CA LYS A 15 7.61 12.08 3.40
C LYS A 15 6.18 12.17 3.93
N VAL A 16 5.28 11.27 3.55
CA VAL A 16 3.91 11.26 4.10
C VAL A 16 3.92 10.97 5.60
N ILE A 17 4.65 9.95 6.05
CA ILE A 17 4.78 9.62 7.48
C ILE A 17 5.29 10.84 8.28
N GLU A 18 6.34 11.48 7.79
CA GLU A 18 6.96 12.65 8.45
C GLU A 18 5.98 13.83 8.59
N ASN A 19 5.09 14.02 7.61
CA ASN A 19 4.18 15.17 7.60
C ASN A 19 2.83 14.91 8.27
N THR A 20 2.30 13.68 8.22
CA THR A 20 0.93 13.37 8.70
C THR A 20 0.90 12.44 9.91
N GLY A 21 2.00 11.72 10.17
CA GLY A 21 2.09 10.70 11.21
C GLY A 21 1.37 9.39 10.89
N PHE A 22 0.87 9.19 9.67
CA PHE A 22 0.28 7.91 9.25
C PHE A 22 0.28 7.72 7.73
N LEU A 23 0.14 6.46 7.31
CA LEU A 23 -0.05 6.07 5.91
C LEU A 23 -1.33 5.25 5.76
N HIS A 24 -2.09 5.52 4.70
CA HIS A 24 -3.22 4.70 4.29
C HIS A 24 -2.90 4.05 2.94
N ILE A 25 -2.74 2.73 2.94
CA ILE A 25 -2.45 1.95 1.73
C ILE A 25 -3.75 1.31 1.25
N TYR A 26 -4.30 1.84 0.16
CA TYR A 26 -5.50 1.33 -0.48
C TYR A 26 -5.18 0.61 -1.80
N PHE A 27 -5.92 -0.47 -2.07
CA PHE A 27 -5.80 -1.28 -3.27
C PHE A 27 -7.15 -1.94 -3.61
N HIS A 28 -7.36 -2.26 -4.88
CA HIS A 28 -8.52 -3.06 -5.29
C HIS A 28 -8.15 -4.55 -5.35
N PRO A 29 -9.04 -5.47 -4.91
CA PRO A 29 -8.76 -6.91 -4.94
C PRO A 29 -8.38 -7.44 -6.33
N TRP A 30 -8.99 -6.91 -7.40
CA TRP A 30 -8.71 -7.31 -8.78
C TRP A 30 -7.27 -6.99 -9.23
N GLU A 31 -6.54 -6.12 -8.52
CA GLU A 31 -5.15 -5.84 -8.86
C GLU A 31 -4.21 -7.01 -8.54
N PHE A 32 -4.63 -7.93 -7.65
CA PHE A 32 -3.85 -9.09 -7.19
C PHE A 32 -4.17 -10.37 -7.96
N VAL A 33 -5.00 -10.30 -9.00
CA VAL A 33 -5.18 -11.39 -9.97
C VAL A 33 -4.36 -11.11 -11.22
N GLU A 34 -3.95 -12.15 -11.97
CA GLU A 34 -3.17 -11.97 -13.20
C GLU A 34 -4.05 -11.39 -14.31
N LEU A 35 -3.66 -10.25 -14.88
CA LEU A 35 -4.47 -9.56 -15.90
C LEU A 35 -3.87 -9.56 -17.31
N LYS A 36 -2.71 -10.18 -17.54
CA LYS A 36 -2.05 -10.15 -18.86
C LYS A 36 -2.94 -10.64 -20.01
N GLY A 37 -3.80 -11.62 -19.77
CA GLY A 37 -4.69 -12.21 -20.77
C GLY A 37 -5.84 -11.29 -21.26
N TYR A 38 -6.13 -10.20 -20.54
CA TYR A 38 -7.25 -9.31 -20.87
C TYR A 38 -6.82 -8.20 -21.85
N SER A 39 -6.59 -8.54 -23.11
CA SER A 39 -6.05 -7.62 -24.13
C SER A 39 -6.83 -6.30 -24.27
N SER A 40 -8.14 -6.30 -23.98
CA SER A 40 -9.01 -5.11 -23.98
C SER A 40 -8.68 -4.08 -22.90
N LEU A 41 -7.96 -4.47 -21.83
CA LEU A 41 -7.54 -3.55 -20.78
C LEU A 41 -6.27 -2.77 -21.18
N PRO A 42 -6.16 -1.47 -20.84
CA PRO A 42 -4.94 -0.72 -21.11
C PRO A 42 -3.72 -1.31 -20.38
N TYR A 43 -2.54 -1.20 -21.00
CA TYR A 43 -1.30 -1.83 -20.51
C TYR A 43 -0.96 -1.47 -19.05
N LEU A 44 -1.20 -0.23 -18.64
CA LEU A 44 -0.96 0.25 -17.27
C LEU A 44 -1.81 -0.45 -16.21
N TYR A 45 -2.98 -0.98 -16.61
CA TYR A 45 -3.86 -1.75 -15.74
C TYR A 45 -3.44 -3.21 -15.62
N ARG A 46 -2.86 -3.77 -16.70
CA ARG A 46 -2.44 -5.17 -16.75
C ARG A 46 -1.04 -5.43 -16.24
N ARG A 47 -0.15 -4.44 -16.34
CA ARG A 47 1.24 -4.59 -15.90
C ARG A 47 1.31 -4.68 -14.36
N ARG A 48 2.25 -5.48 -13.86
CA ARG A 48 2.56 -5.63 -12.42
C ARG A 48 1.34 -6.03 -11.56
N THR A 49 0.53 -6.94 -12.07
CA THR A 49 -0.65 -7.52 -11.38
C THR A 49 -0.31 -8.90 -10.80
N GLY A 50 -1.25 -9.53 -10.12
CA GLY A 50 -1.08 -10.91 -9.68
C GLY A 50 0.00 -11.07 -8.59
N PRO A 51 0.72 -12.20 -8.61
CA PRO A 51 1.79 -12.50 -7.65
C PRO A 51 2.87 -11.41 -7.56
N LYS A 52 3.16 -10.71 -8.67
CA LYS A 52 4.13 -9.61 -8.69
C LYS A 52 3.69 -8.43 -7.83
N LEU A 53 2.38 -8.16 -7.77
CA LEU A 53 1.85 -7.10 -6.93
C LEU A 53 1.88 -7.48 -5.45
N ILE A 54 1.62 -8.75 -5.13
CA ILE A 54 1.71 -9.29 -3.77
C ILE A 54 3.14 -9.14 -3.24
N GLU A 55 4.14 -9.54 -4.03
CA GLU A 55 5.55 -9.39 -3.65
C GLU A 55 5.93 -7.93 -3.40
N ARG A 56 5.47 -7.05 -4.28
CA ARG A 56 5.69 -5.60 -4.13
C ARG A 56 5.04 -5.07 -2.86
N LEU A 57 3.81 -5.47 -2.55
CA LEU A 57 3.13 -5.06 -1.33
C LEU A 57 3.91 -5.55 -0.09
N ARG A 58 4.38 -6.80 -0.10
CA ARG A 58 5.22 -7.35 0.97
C ARG A 58 6.48 -6.51 1.18
N ALA A 59 7.23 -6.21 0.12
CA ALA A 59 8.45 -5.40 0.20
C ALA A 59 8.17 -3.98 0.74
N ILE A 60 7.04 -3.38 0.38
CA ILE A 60 6.62 -2.08 0.92
C ILE A 60 6.33 -2.19 2.41
N LEU A 61 5.56 -3.19 2.84
CA LEU A 61 5.22 -3.38 4.26
C LEU A 61 6.48 -3.67 5.10
N GLU A 62 7.40 -4.48 4.59
CA GLU A 62 8.68 -4.76 5.24
C GLU A 62 9.53 -3.49 5.38
N TYR A 63 9.62 -2.68 4.33
CA TYR A 63 10.28 -1.37 4.41
C TYR A 63 9.67 -0.48 5.50
N LEU A 64 8.34 -0.35 5.52
CA LEU A 64 7.64 0.51 6.47
C LEU A 64 7.77 0.03 7.93
N VAL A 65 7.56 -1.26 8.16
CA VAL A 65 7.56 -1.82 9.52
C VAL A 65 8.97 -1.97 10.07
N ARG A 66 9.90 -2.50 9.26
CA ARG A 66 11.26 -2.82 9.75
C ARG A 66 12.23 -1.67 9.67
N ARG A 67 12.10 -0.77 8.68
CA ARG A 67 13.05 0.35 8.52
C ARG A 67 12.54 1.66 9.07
N GLU A 68 11.27 1.99 8.83
CA GLU A 68 10.68 3.25 9.29
C GLU A 68 9.97 3.11 10.66
N GLY A 69 9.90 1.89 11.22
CA GLY A 69 9.32 1.66 12.55
C GLY A 69 7.80 1.89 12.62
N VAL A 70 7.10 1.84 11.49
CA VAL A 70 5.64 2.08 11.43
C VAL A 70 4.89 0.84 11.92
N LYS A 71 3.89 1.05 12.77
CA LYS A 71 2.97 -0.02 13.19
C LYS A 71 1.90 -0.25 12.13
N ALA A 72 1.80 -1.46 11.59
CA ALA A 72 0.68 -1.87 10.75
C ALA A 72 -0.56 -2.11 11.60
N VAL A 73 -1.65 -1.41 11.29
CA VAL A 73 -2.94 -1.51 11.99
C VAL A 73 -4.09 -1.47 10.99
N THR A 74 -5.23 -2.02 11.38
CA THR A 74 -6.50 -1.83 10.67
C THR A 74 -7.00 -0.38 10.81
N ILE A 75 -7.93 0.02 9.95
CA ILE A 75 -8.56 1.35 10.05
C ILE A 75 -9.30 1.52 11.39
N THR A 76 -9.95 0.48 11.90
CA THR A 76 -10.65 0.52 13.19
C THR A 76 -9.68 0.75 14.34
N GLU A 77 -8.56 0.03 14.37
CA GLU A 77 -7.51 0.24 15.38
C GLU A 77 -6.91 1.64 15.28
N TYR A 78 -6.65 2.14 14.06
CA TYR A 78 -6.19 3.50 13.85
C TYR A 78 -7.17 4.53 14.45
N LEU A 79 -8.47 4.40 14.16
CA LEU A 79 -9.48 5.31 14.68
C LEU A 79 -9.55 5.27 16.21
N ARG A 80 -9.41 4.09 16.84
CA ARG A 80 -9.33 3.97 18.31
C ARG A 80 -8.07 4.65 18.87
N ILE A 81 -6.90 4.40 18.28
CA ILE A 81 -5.63 5.03 18.70
C ILE A 81 -5.72 6.57 18.65
N ARG A 82 -6.48 7.11 17.69
CA ARG A 82 -6.68 8.55 17.52
C ARG A 82 -7.84 9.13 18.32
N GLY A 83 -8.57 8.32 19.09
CA GLY A 83 -9.76 8.76 19.84
C GLY A 83 -10.93 9.19 18.93
N LEU A 84 -10.97 8.68 17.70
CA LEU A 84 -11.99 9.02 16.68
C LEU A 84 -13.12 8.00 16.61
N LEU A 85 -13.01 6.89 17.35
CA LEU A 85 -14.06 5.89 17.51
C LEU A 85 -14.49 5.91 18.97
N LEU A 86 -15.77 6.16 19.25
CA LEU A 86 -16.31 6.06 20.61
C LEU A 86 -16.33 4.59 21.03
N GLU A 87 -15.95 4.31 22.27
CA GLU A 87 -16.22 3.00 22.88
C GLU A 87 -17.73 2.93 23.14
N GLY A 88 -18.40 1.98 22.47
CA GLY A 88 -19.82 1.68 22.67
C GLY A 88 -20.03 0.72 23.81
#